data_AF-A0AAN6RNF2-F1
#
_entry.id   AF-A0AAN6RNF2-F1
#
_cell.length_a   1.000
_cell.length_b   1.000
_cell.length_c   1.000
_cell.angle_alpha   90.00
_cell.angle_beta   90.00
_cell.angle_gamma   90.00
#
_symmetry.space_group_name_H-M   'P 1'
#
loop_
_entity.id
_entity.type
_entity.pdbx_description
1 polymer ?
#
loop_
_entity_poly.entity_id
_entity_poly.type
_entity_poly.pdbx_seq_one_letter_code
_entity_poly.pdbx_strand_id
1 'polypeptide(L)'
;MAPTPLQQQQPAFTIRPALPRDIPAITAIYTTAVLHTTASYDLEPPTEDAMAARMATILADGFPYLITMGQNKLLHGLAATVLAALPFANAQ
;
A
#
# COMPACT_ATOMS: atom_id res chain seq x y z
N MET A 1 9.87 1.93 -41.93
CA MET A 1 10.04 2.79 -40.74
C MET A 1 9.96 1.89 -39.52
N ALA A 2 11.06 1.73 -38.77
CA ALA A 2 11.01 1.00 -37.50
C ALA A 2 10.34 1.89 -36.44
N PRO A 3 9.49 1.35 -35.55
CA PRO A 3 8.90 2.14 -34.47
C PRO A 3 10.02 2.66 -33.56
N THR A 4 9.96 3.96 -33.24
CA THR A 4 10.82 4.58 -32.22
C THR A 4 10.70 3.78 -30.92
N PRO A 5 11.81 3.35 -30.29
CA PRO A 5 11.73 2.70 -28.99
C PRO A 5 11.08 3.66 -28.01
N LEU A 6 10.02 3.22 -27.34
CA LEU A 6 9.50 3.93 -26.18
C LEU A 6 10.63 3.96 -25.16
N GLN A 7 11.32 5.10 -25.01
CA GLN A 7 12.19 5.33 -23.87
C GLN A 7 11.28 5.31 -22.64
N GLN A 8 11.20 4.17 -21.98
CA GLN A 8 10.50 4.02 -20.72
C GLN A 8 11.27 4.84 -19.69
N GLN A 9 10.87 6.10 -19.49
CA GLN A 9 11.30 6.89 -18.35
C GLN A 9 10.69 6.25 -17.10
N GLN A 10 11.37 5.25 -16.56
CA GLN A 10 10.97 4.62 -15.32
C GLN A 10 11.32 5.58 -14.18
N PRO A 11 10.34 6.13 -13.46
CA PRO A 11 10.63 7.04 -12.37
C PRO A 11 11.52 6.31 -11.35
N ALA A 12 12.56 6.99 -10.88
CA ALA A 12 13.44 6.42 -9.87
C ALA A 12 12.68 6.31 -8.54
N PHE A 13 12.41 5.08 -8.11
CA PHE A 13 11.87 4.78 -6.79
C PHE A 13 12.69 3.70 -6.10
N THR A 14 12.71 3.74 -4.77
CA THR A 14 13.33 2.70 -3.93
C THR A 14 12.25 1.90 -3.23
N ILE A 15 12.41 0.58 -3.18
CA ILE A 15 11.54 -0.31 -2.39
C ILE A 15 12.27 -0.67 -1.10
N ARG A 16 11.58 -0.59 0.04
CA ARG A 16 12.11 -1.05 1.33
C ARG A 16 11.00 -1.63 2.23
N PRO A 17 11.33 -2.41 3.26
CA PRO A 17 10.39 -2.75 4.31
C PRO A 17 9.76 -1.51 4.94
N ALA A 18 8.47 -1.60 5.25
CA ALA A 18 7.74 -0.62 6.04
C ALA A 18 8.25 -0.63 7.49
N LEU A 19 8.24 0.52 8.12
CA LEU A 19 8.60 0.72 9.52
C LEU A 19 7.43 1.40 10.25
N PRO A 20 7.33 1.31 11.58
CA PRO A 20 6.25 1.96 12.34
C PRO A 20 6.08 3.45 12.04
N ARG A 21 7.18 4.16 11.76
CA ARG A 21 7.16 5.58 11.35
C ARG A 21 6.44 5.88 10.03
N ASP A 22 6.19 4.85 9.21
CA ASP A 22 5.51 4.99 7.92
C ASP A 22 3.98 4.89 8.07
N ILE A 23 3.47 4.44 9.23
CA ILE A 23 2.04 4.24 9.49
C ILE A 23 1.20 5.50 9.25
N PRO A 24 1.60 6.72 9.67
CA PRO A 24 0.80 7.92 9.39
C PRO A 24 0.57 8.12 7.88
N ALA A 25 1.62 7.90 7.07
CA ALA A 25 1.53 8.09 5.63
C ALA A 25 0.78 6.94 4.93
N ILE A 26 0.97 5.70 5.39
CA ILE A 26 0.19 4.54 4.92
C ILE A 26 -1.30 4.76 5.22
N THR A 27 -1.63 5.27 6.42
CA THR A 27 -3.01 5.56 6.84
C THR A 27 -3.63 6.63 5.96
N ALA A 28 -2.91 7.73 5.67
CA ALA A 28 -3.41 8.78 4.79
C ALA A 28 -3.73 8.27 3.35
N ILE A 29 -2.87 7.41 2.80
CA ILE A 29 -3.11 6.77 1.50
C ILE A 29 -4.33 5.85 1.56
N TYR A 30 -4.42 5.01 2.60
CA TYR A 30 -5.53 4.08 2.77
C TYR A 30 -6.87 4.80 2.98
N THR A 31 -6.89 5.90 3.75
CA THR A 31 -8.06 6.78 3.91
C THR A 31 -8.53 7.33 2.57
N THR A 32 -7.62 7.74 1.70
CA THR A 32 -7.97 8.22 0.35
C THR A 32 -8.61 7.11 -0.48
N ALA A 33 -8.09 5.88 -0.37
CA ALA A 33 -8.66 4.73 -1.06
C ALA A 33 -10.07 4.40 -0.57
N VAL A 34 -10.32 4.45 0.75
CA VAL A 34 -11.64 4.21 1.36
C VAL A 34 -12.66 5.27 0.91
N LEU A 35 -12.30 6.55 0.99
CA LEU A 35 -13.25 7.64 0.77
C LEU A 35 -13.56 7.91 -0.70
N HIS A 36 -12.63 7.61 -1.61
CA HIS A 36 -12.70 8.11 -2.99
C HIS A 36 -12.58 7.03 -4.06
N THR A 37 -12.44 5.76 -3.68
CA THR A 37 -12.25 4.66 -4.63
C THR A 37 -13.03 3.43 -4.19
N THR A 38 -13.11 2.43 -5.07
CA THR A 38 -13.67 1.10 -4.76
C THR A 38 -12.58 0.06 -4.48
N ALA A 39 -11.34 0.50 -4.24
CA ALA A 39 -10.21 -0.39 -4.00
C ALA A 39 -10.21 -1.00 -2.59
N SER A 40 -11.04 -0.49 -1.68
CA SER A 40 -11.26 -1.03 -0.35
C SER A 40 -12.73 -1.39 -0.14
N TYR A 41 -12.98 -2.37 0.73
CA TYR A 41 -14.31 -2.69 1.24
C TYR A 41 -14.60 -2.03 2.60
N ASP A 42 -13.60 -1.39 3.22
CA ASP A 42 -13.80 -0.64 4.46
C ASP A 42 -14.74 0.55 4.17
N LEU A 43 -15.77 0.72 5.00
CA LEU A 43 -16.75 1.81 4.86
C LEU A 43 -16.30 3.11 5.54
N GLU A 44 -15.50 2.98 6.62
CA GLU A 44 -14.94 4.11 7.36
C GLU A 44 -13.42 4.00 7.38
N PRO A 45 -12.68 5.14 7.24
CA PRO A 45 -11.23 5.10 7.30
C PRO A 45 -10.71 4.59 8.66
N PRO A 46 -9.75 3.65 8.66
CA PRO A 46 -9.15 3.17 9.90
C PRO A 46 -8.27 4.25 10.55
N THR A 47 -8.09 4.14 11.87
CA THR A 47 -7.13 4.94 12.62
C THR A 47 -5.69 4.48 12.38
N GLU A 48 -4.71 5.31 12.74
CA GLU A 48 -3.29 4.94 12.69
C GLU A 48 -2.99 3.71 13.57
N ASP A 49 -3.58 3.62 14.76
CA ASP A 49 -3.42 2.46 15.65
C ASP A 49 -3.97 1.17 15.03
N ALA A 50 -5.12 1.25 14.36
CA ALA A 50 -5.69 0.12 13.65
C ALA A 50 -4.80 -0.33 12.48
N MET A 51 -4.22 0.63 11.74
CA MET A 51 -3.26 0.33 10.67
C MET A 51 -1.95 -0.25 11.22
N ALA A 52 -1.46 0.23 12.35
CA ALA A 52 -0.29 -0.32 13.03
C ALA A 52 -0.51 -1.77 13.47
N ALA A 53 -1.68 -2.07 14.04
CA ALA A 53 -2.06 -3.43 14.42
C ALA A 53 -2.13 -4.37 13.21
N ARG A 54 -2.76 -3.92 12.09
CA ARG A 54 -2.79 -4.67 10.83
C ARG A 54 -1.38 -4.98 10.31
N MET A 55 -0.47 -4.00 10.34
CA MET A 55 0.94 -4.20 9.95
C MET A 55 1.62 -5.23 10.86
N ALA A 56 1.43 -5.15 12.18
CA ALA A 56 2.02 -6.09 13.13
C ALA A 56 1.57 -7.53 12.88
N THR A 57 0.27 -7.76 12.61
CA THR A 57 -0.27 -9.08 12.27
C THR A 57 0.37 -9.63 10.99
N ILE A 58 0.43 -8.83 9.91
CA ILE A 58 1.03 -9.24 8.63
C ILE A 58 2.49 -9.69 8.83
N LEU A 59 3.25 -8.93 9.62
CA LEU A 59 4.65 -9.25 9.92
C LEU A 59 4.77 -10.49 10.82
N ALA A 60 3.88 -10.67 11.79
CA ALA A 60 3.86 -11.85 12.66
C ALA A 60 3.54 -13.14 11.89
N ASP A 61 2.71 -13.04 10.85
CA ASP A 61 2.38 -14.14 9.94
C ASP A 61 3.51 -14.43 8.93
N GLY A 62 4.63 -13.70 9.00
CA GLY A 62 5.81 -13.90 8.15
C GLY A 62 5.71 -13.26 6.77
N PHE A 63 4.69 -12.44 6.52
CA PHE A 63 4.53 -11.75 5.24
C PHE A 63 5.29 -10.43 5.20
N PRO A 64 5.92 -10.09 4.05
CA PRO A 64 6.61 -8.82 3.91
C PRO A 64 5.60 -7.67 3.80
N TYR A 65 5.86 -6.58 4.53
CA TYR A 65 5.17 -5.30 4.34
C TYR A 65 6.14 -4.31 3.70
N LEU A 66 5.92 -3.96 2.43
CA LEU A 66 6.84 -3.13 1.64
C LEU A 66 6.23 -1.77 1.30
N ILE A 67 7.09 -0.76 1.14
CA ILE A 67 6.71 0.56 0.64
C ILE A 67 7.61 0.99 -0.53
N THR A 68 7.10 1.90 -1.35
CA THR A 68 7.82 2.55 -2.44
C THR A 68 8.09 4.02 -2.12
N MET A 69 9.35 4.43 -2.22
CA MET A 69 9.80 5.80 -1.99
C MET A 69 10.15 6.45 -3.33
N GLY A 70 9.38 7.45 -3.76
CA GLY A 70 9.71 8.28 -4.92
C GLY A 70 10.54 9.51 -4.54
N GLN A 71 11.19 10.15 -5.53
CA GLN A 71 12.03 11.34 -5.33
C GLN A 71 11.31 12.54 -4.68
N ASN A 72 9.96 12.58 -4.70
CA ASN A 72 9.14 13.68 -4.15
C ASN A 72 8.25 13.29 -2.95
N LYS A 73 8.72 12.38 -2.09
CA LYS A 73 7.93 11.72 -1.02
C LYS A 73 6.88 10.76 -1.61
N LEU A 74 6.65 9.68 -0.87
CA LEU A 74 5.77 8.52 -1.15
C LEU A 74 4.88 8.71 -2.38
N LEU A 75 5.16 7.93 -3.43
CA LEU A 75 4.29 7.91 -4.60
C LEU A 75 2.88 7.52 -4.12
N HIS A 76 1.87 8.30 -4.51
CA HIS A 76 0.43 8.04 -4.31
C HIS A 76 -0.07 6.76 -5.04
N GLY A 77 0.78 5.76 -5.21
CA GLY A 77 0.40 4.42 -5.63
C GLY A 77 0.41 3.53 -4.40
N LEU A 78 -0.77 3.11 -3.96
CA LEU A 78 -0.89 1.90 -3.16
C LEU A 78 -0.41 0.72 -4.03
N ALA A 79 0.89 0.44 -4.01
CA ALA A 79 1.41 -0.88 -4.32
C ALA A 79 1.73 -1.58 -3.00
N ALA A 80 0.74 -1.62 -2.09
CA ALA A 80 0.68 -2.71 -1.16
C ALA A 80 0.22 -3.92 -2.00
N THR A 81 1.16 -4.60 -2.66
CA THR A 81 0.89 -6.00 -3.06
C THR A 81 0.88 -6.81 -1.76
N VAL A 82 -0.19 -6.66 -0.97
CA VAL A 82 -0.62 -7.72 -0.08
C VAL A 82 -1.37 -8.68 -0.98
N LEU A 83 -0.65 -9.53 -1.70
CA LEU A 83 -1.20 -10.79 -2.18
C LEU A 83 -1.20 -11.77 -1.00
N ALA A 84 -1.82 -11.38 0.11
CA ALA A 84 -2.35 -12.33 1.06
C ALA A 84 -3.84 -12.34 0.78
N ALA A 85 -4.25 -13.27 -0.08
CA ALA A 85 -5.61 -13.74 -0.12
C ALA A 85 -5.94 -14.30 1.27
N LEU A 86 -6.37 -13.43 2.19
CA LEU A 86 -7.16 -13.89 3.32
C LEU A 86 -8.45 -14.44 2.72
N PRO A 87 -8.87 -15.68 3.04
CA PRO A 87 -10.11 -16.22 2.53
C PRO A 87 -11.25 -15.28 2.94
N PHE A 88 -12.09 -14.93 1.97
CA PHE A 88 -13.39 -14.31 2.20
C PHE A 88 -14.18 -15.15 3.21
N ALA A 89 -14.07 -14.84 4.50
CA ALA A 89 -14.95 -15.36 5.51
C ALA A 89 -16.09 -14.34 5.67
N ASN A 90 -17.10 -14.49 4.82
CA ASN A 90 -18.45 -14.07 5.16
C ASN A 90 -18.80 -14.66 6.53
N ALA A 91 -19.13 -13.80 7.50
CA ALA A 91 -19.87 -14.21 8.67
C ALA A 91 -20.77 -13.08 9.14
N GLN A 92 -22.03 -13.19 8.67
CA GLN A 92 -23.26 -12.46 9.01
C GLN A 92 -23.42 -11.06 8.42
#